data_AF-A0A942MFF7-F1
#
_entry.id   AF-A0A942MFF7-F1
#
_cell.length_a   1.000
_cell.length_b   1.000
_cell.length_c   1.000
_cell.angle_alpha   90.00
_cell.angle_beta   90.00
_cell.angle_gamma   90.00
#
_symmetry.space_group_name_H-M   'P 1'
#
loop_
_entity.id
_entity.type
_entity.pdbx_description
1 polymer ?
#
loop_
_entity_poly.entity_id
_entity_poly.type
_entity_poly.pdbx_seq_one_letter_code
_entity_poly.pdbx_strand_id
1 'polypeptide(L)'
;MPEIVFDQDKFIDDVNRVYNRLGYVYIVASEGLVGKDGNYLAAEKTKDSFGHAKLGNGLANTLKEIITNKLKVKVRCNILGTSQRSAMHYASRTDANEAYITGTEAVTLAVGGVSGVMVTINPR
;
A
#
# COMPACT_ATOMS: atom_id res chain seq x y z
N MET A 1 3.45 1.75 8.18
CA MET A 1 2.45 2.48 7.37
C MET A 1 3.08 3.81 6.97
N PRO A 2 2.73 4.42 5.81
CA PRO A 2 3.40 5.61 5.29
C PRO A 2 3.31 6.82 6.22
N GLU A 3 2.29 6.87 7.08
CA GLU A 3 2.06 7.92 8.08
C GLU A 3 3.06 7.88 9.24
N ILE A 4 3.82 6.78 9.39
CA ILE A 4 4.77 6.58 10.48
C ILE A 4 6.16 6.44 9.90
N VAL A 5 7.08 7.28 10.37
CA VAL A 5 8.50 7.18 10.05
C VAL A 5 9.02 5.79 10.41
N PHE A 6 9.64 5.14 9.44
CA PHE A 6 10.23 3.82 9.59
C PHE A 6 11.48 3.90 10.47
N ASP A 7 11.43 3.21 11.61
CA ASP A 7 12.56 2.97 12.49
C ASP A 7 12.99 1.51 12.38
N GLN A 8 14.17 1.29 11.80
CA GLN A 8 14.68 -0.05 11.53
C GLN A 8 14.95 -0.86 12.81
N ASP A 9 15.45 -0.23 13.86
CA ASP A 9 15.83 -0.93 15.09
C ASP A 9 14.57 -1.38 15.83
N LYS A 10 13.59 -0.47 15.97
CA LYS A 10 12.28 -0.81 16.53
C LYS A 10 11.58 -1.90 15.71
N PHE A 11 11.65 -1.83 14.38
CA PHE A 11 11.08 -2.83 13.50
C PHE A 11 11.69 -4.21 13.73
N ILE A 12 13.02 -4.31 13.84
CA ILE A 12 13.70 -5.58 14.08
C ILE A 12 13.40 -6.14 15.48
N ASP A 13 13.33 -5.28 16.49
CA ASP A 13 12.94 -5.70 17.84
C ASP A 13 11.53 -6.30 17.86
N ASP A 14 10.58 -5.67 17.16
CA ASP A 14 9.21 -6.17 17.04
C ASP A 14 9.15 -7.51 16.28
N VAL A 15 9.88 -7.64 15.16
CA VAL A 15 9.96 -8.90 14.41
C VAL A 15 10.54 -10.01 15.28
N ASN A 16 11.66 -9.75 15.96
CA ASN A 16 12.31 -10.74 16.82
C ASN A 16 11.41 -11.16 17.99
N ARG A 17 10.73 -10.19 18.63
CA ARG A 17 9.79 -10.45 19.73
C ARG A 17 8.63 -11.34 19.31
N VAL A 18 8.00 -11.05 18.17
CA VAL A 18 6.88 -11.86 17.65
C VAL A 18 7.36 -13.24 17.20
N TYR A 19 8.51 -13.31 16.52
CA TYR A 19 9.09 -14.56 16.04
C TYR A 19 9.42 -15.50 17.21
N ASN A 20 10.08 -15.01 18.26
CA ASN A 20 10.42 -15.83 19.43
C ASN A 20 9.18 -16.33 20.18
N ARG A 21 8.06 -15.60 20.10
CA ARG A 21 6.80 -16.00 20.73
C ARG A 21 6.02 -17.02 19.92
N LEU A 22 5.97 -16.88 18.59
CA LEU A 22 5.03 -17.61 17.73
C LEU A 22 5.71 -18.59 16.75
N GLY A 23 7.03 -18.48 16.56
CA GLY A 23 7.78 -19.22 15.55
C GLY A 23 7.64 -18.70 14.12
N TYR A 24 6.82 -17.67 13.89
CA TYR A 24 6.64 -17.00 12.59
C TYR A 24 6.17 -15.55 12.76
N VAL A 25 6.32 -14.75 11.71
CA VAL A 25 5.84 -13.35 11.64
C VAL A 25 5.23 -13.10 10.27
N TYR A 26 4.07 -12.45 10.23
CA TYR A 26 3.45 -11.96 8.99
C TYR A 26 3.48 -10.43 9.00
N ILE A 27 4.04 -9.83 7.96
CA ILE A 27 4.28 -8.39 7.89
C ILE A 27 3.52 -7.84 6.68
N VAL A 28 2.67 -6.85 6.92
CA VAL A 28 2.01 -6.06 5.88
C VAL A 28 2.64 -4.68 5.87
N ALA A 29 3.16 -4.27 4.71
CA ALA A 29 3.80 -2.98 4.53
C ALA A 29 3.21 -2.29 3.30
N SER A 30 3.01 -0.98 3.41
CA SER A 30 2.60 -0.13 2.29
C SER A 30 3.85 0.38 1.58
N GLU A 31 3.80 0.45 0.25
CA GLU A 31 4.90 0.89 -0.62
C GLU A 31 5.46 2.28 -0.25
N GLY A 32 4.64 3.13 0.37
CA GLY A 32 4.99 4.49 0.78
C GLY A 32 5.74 4.61 2.11
N LEU A 33 6.37 3.55 2.64
CA LEU A 33 7.18 3.68 3.86
C LEU A 33 8.30 4.70 3.68
N VAL A 34 8.40 5.64 4.61
CA VAL A 34 9.42 6.71 4.64
C VAL A 34 10.40 6.51 5.77
N GLY A 35 11.69 6.75 5.51
CA GLY A 35 12.75 6.72 6.50
C GLY A 35 12.83 8.00 7.34
N LYS A 36 13.76 8.03 8.29
CA LYS A 36 14.02 9.20 9.16
C LYS A 36 14.51 10.43 8.38
N ASP A 37 15.06 10.22 7.19
CA ASP A 37 15.49 11.26 6.26
C ASP A 37 14.33 11.87 5.44
N GLY A 38 13.10 11.38 5.64
CA GLY A 38 11.91 11.81 4.93
C GLY A 38 11.78 11.24 3.52
N ASN A 39 12.73 10.42 3.08
CA ASN A 39 12.68 9.77 1.77
C ASN A 39 11.96 8.42 1.86
N TYR A 40 11.36 8.00 0.75
CA TYR A 40 10.84 6.65 0.65
C TYR A 40 11.96 5.63 0.79
N LEU A 41 11.71 4.59 1.60
CA LEU A 41 12.70 3.56 1.92
C LEU A 41 13.16 2.78 0.68
N ALA A 42 12.34 2.76 -0.37
CA ALA A 42 12.60 2.00 -1.59
C ALA A 42 12.23 2.75 -2.88
N ALA A 43 12.39 4.08 -2.90
CA ALA A 43 12.20 4.85 -4.13
C ALA A 43 13.24 4.48 -5.20
N GLU A 44 12.77 4.27 -6.44
CA GLU A 44 13.66 4.25 -7.59
C GLU A 44 14.27 5.63 -7.81
N LYS A 45 15.53 5.68 -8.28
CA LYS A 45 16.20 6.94 -8.63
C LYS A 45 15.54 7.65 -9.82
N THR A 46 14.73 6.92 -10.59
CA THR A 46 14.09 7.39 -11.81
C THR A 46 12.68 7.91 -11.51
N LYS A 47 12.38 9.11 -11.99
CA LYS A 47 11.04 9.70 -11.92
C LYS A 47 10.21 9.30 -13.13
N ASP A 48 8.89 9.20 -12.97
CA ASP A 48 7.98 9.02 -14.10
C ASP A 48 7.80 10.33 -14.90
N SER A 49 7.01 10.27 -15.98
CA SER A 49 6.72 11.42 -16.86
C SER A 49 5.96 12.57 -16.18
N PHE A 50 5.43 12.35 -14.98
CA PHE A 50 4.75 13.35 -14.15
C PHE A 50 5.65 13.90 -13.03
N GLY A 51 6.90 13.41 -12.93
CA GLY A 51 7.87 13.85 -11.93
C GLY A 51 7.77 13.13 -10.58
N HIS A 52 6.95 12.08 -10.47
CA HIS A 52 6.82 11.29 -9.24
C HIS A 52 7.91 10.22 -9.14
N ALA A 53 8.39 9.95 -7.91
CA ALA A 53 9.28 8.83 -7.66
C ALA A 53 8.52 7.52 -7.86
N LYS A 54 9.08 6.59 -8.64
CA LYS A 54 8.47 5.27 -8.81
C LYS A 54 8.66 4.45 -7.53
N LEU A 55 7.53 4.12 -6.91
CA LEU A 55 7.43 3.13 -5.84
C LEU A 55 6.87 1.86 -6.48
N GLY A 56 7.52 0.73 -6.25
CA GLY A 56 7.13 -0.51 -6.92
C GLY A 56 7.56 -1.73 -6.13
N ASN A 57 8.67 -2.33 -6.52
CA ASN A 57 9.05 -3.65 -6.01
C ASN A 57 10.13 -3.62 -4.93
N GLY A 58 10.75 -2.46 -4.70
CA GLY A 58 11.93 -2.35 -3.85
C GLY A 58 11.63 -2.66 -2.38
N LEU A 59 10.49 -2.22 -1.86
CA LEU A 59 10.24 -2.25 -0.41
C LEU A 59 10.26 -3.65 0.18
N ALA A 60 9.59 -4.62 -0.46
CA ALA A 60 9.53 -5.98 0.05
C ALA A 60 10.93 -6.63 0.10
N ASN A 61 11.76 -6.37 -0.92
CA ASN A 61 13.15 -6.82 -0.96
C ASN A 61 14.01 -6.12 0.09
N THR A 62 13.88 -4.80 0.25
CA THR A 62 14.58 -4.03 1.28
C THR A 62 14.26 -4.58 2.68
N LEU A 63 12.99 -4.76 3.03
CA LEU A 63 12.62 -5.33 4.34
C LEU A 63 13.12 -6.76 4.51
N LYS A 64 13.07 -7.58 3.46
CA LYS A 64 13.64 -8.93 3.48
C LYS A 64 15.13 -8.93 3.75
N GLU A 65 15.90 -8.06 3.11
CA GLU A 65 17.34 -7.92 3.33
C GLU A 65 17.63 -7.50 4.77
N ILE A 66 16.93 -6.49 5.29
CA ILE A 66 17.09 -6.03 6.68
C ILE A 66 16.85 -7.19 7.67
N ILE A 67 15.74 -7.92 7.52
CA ILE A 67 15.40 -9.05 8.41
C ILE A 67 16.42 -10.18 8.28
N THR A 68 16.78 -10.55 7.04
CA THR A 68 17.71 -11.67 6.79
C THR A 68 19.08 -11.35 7.37
N ASN A 69 19.57 -10.12 7.20
CA ASN A 69 20.87 -9.68 7.69
C ASN A 69 20.93 -9.61 9.22
N LYS A 70 19.86 -9.15 9.87
CA LYS A 70 19.83 -8.94 11.32
C LYS A 70 19.44 -10.19 12.11
N LEU A 71 18.48 -10.97 11.63
CA LEU A 71 17.89 -12.09 12.36
C LEU A 71 18.23 -13.46 11.76
N LYS A 72 18.82 -13.52 10.56
CA LYS A 72 19.21 -14.77 9.87
C LYS A 72 18.06 -15.77 9.70
N VAL A 73 16.83 -15.27 9.62
CA VAL A 73 15.62 -16.09 9.39
C VAL A 73 15.23 -16.11 7.91
N LYS A 74 14.54 -17.17 7.49
CA LYS A 74 14.05 -17.33 6.12
C LYS A 74 12.84 -16.41 5.88
N VAL A 75 12.93 -15.55 4.87
CA VAL A 75 11.86 -14.60 4.50
C VAL A 75 11.35 -14.87 3.09
N ARG A 76 10.02 -14.85 2.93
CA ARG A 76 9.31 -14.89 1.64
C ARG A 76 8.49 -13.63 1.48
N CYS A 77 8.42 -13.11 0.26
CA CYS A 77 7.74 -11.86 -0.07
C CYS A 77 6.68 -12.12 -1.14
N ASN A 78 5.53 -11.46 -1.01
CA ASN A 78 4.50 -11.40 -2.04
C ASN A 78 4.25 -9.92 -2.36
N ILE A 79 4.35 -9.55 -3.64
CA ILE A 79 4.11 -8.19 -4.12
C ILE A 79 2.87 -8.27 -5.00
N LEU A 80 1.75 -7.72 -4.54
CA LEU A 80 0.46 -7.93 -5.19
C LEU A 80 0.27 -7.02 -6.41
N GLY A 81 0.78 -5.79 -6.40
CA GLY A 81 0.80 -4.88 -7.57
C GLY A 81 -0.55 -4.74 -8.28
N THR A 82 -0.63 -5.16 -9.54
CA THR A 82 -1.88 -5.16 -10.34
C THR A 82 -2.91 -6.15 -9.81
N SER A 83 -2.48 -7.31 -9.30
CA SER A 83 -3.40 -8.36 -8.84
C SER A 83 -4.32 -7.87 -7.73
N GLN A 84 -3.84 -7.06 -6.78
CA GLN A 84 -4.70 -6.46 -5.75
C GLN A 84 -5.67 -5.39 -6.29
N ARG A 85 -5.36 -4.74 -7.42
CA ARG A 85 -6.19 -3.67 -8.01
C ARG A 85 -7.20 -4.20 -9.04
N SER A 86 -7.05 -5.43 -9.50
CA SER A 86 -7.88 -6.02 -10.56
C SER A 86 -8.50 -7.36 -10.16
N ALA A 87 -8.59 -7.66 -8.87
CA ALA A 87 -9.15 -8.90 -8.34
C ALA A 87 -10.70 -8.92 -8.37
N MET A 88 -11.33 -8.72 -9.53
CA MET A 88 -12.79 -8.71 -9.66
C MET A 88 -13.45 -10.03 -9.22
N HIS A 89 -12.73 -11.14 -9.33
CA HIS A 89 -13.15 -12.45 -8.82
C HIS A 89 -13.35 -12.48 -7.29
N TYR A 90 -12.86 -11.47 -6.57
CA TYR A 90 -12.98 -11.32 -5.12
C TYR A 90 -13.36 -9.89 -4.71
N ALA A 91 -14.01 -9.13 -5.60
CA ALA A 91 -14.39 -7.75 -5.33
C ALA A 91 -15.40 -7.65 -4.18
N SER A 92 -15.29 -6.59 -3.39
CA SER A 92 -16.29 -6.27 -2.36
C SER A 92 -17.61 -5.91 -3.01
N ARG A 93 -18.70 -6.52 -2.56
CA ARG A 93 -20.05 -6.17 -3.04
C ARG A 93 -20.41 -4.71 -2.73
N THR A 94 -19.94 -4.20 -1.59
CA THR A 94 -20.14 -2.81 -1.20
C THR A 94 -19.46 -1.87 -2.20
N ASP A 95 -18.18 -2.11 -2.47
CA ASP A 95 -17.39 -1.32 -3.43
C ASP A 95 -17.99 -1.35 -4.84
N ALA A 96 -18.44 -2.53 -5.31
CA ALA A 96 -19.09 -2.66 -6.60
C ALA A 96 -20.41 -1.87 -6.69
N ASN A 97 -21.24 -1.90 -5.64
CA ASN A 97 -22.50 -1.13 -5.59
C ASN A 97 -22.22 0.37 -5.53
N GLU A 98 -21.25 0.78 -4.70
CA GLU A 98 -20.82 2.16 -4.53
C GLU A 98 -20.27 2.75 -5.83
N ALA A 99 -19.42 2.00 -6.55
CA ALA A 99 -18.93 2.38 -7.87
C ALA A 99 -20.07 2.54 -8.89
N TYR A 100 -21.07 1.65 -8.87
CA TYR A 100 -22.22 1.73 -9.77
C TYR A 100 -23.10 2.96 -9.46
N ILE A 101 -23.41 3.19 -8.19
CA ILE A 101 -24.26 4.31 -7.75
C ILE A 101 -23.56 5.64 -8.06
N THR A 102 -22.26 5.77 -7.75
CA THR A 102 -21.51 7.00 -8.03
C THR A 102 -21.44 7.30 -9.52
N GLY A 103 -21.25 6.28 -10.37
CA GLY A 103 -21.31 6.44 -11.83
C GLY A 103 -22.69 6.87 -12.34
N THR A 104 -23.76 6.29 -11.79
CA THR A 104 -25.14 6.63 -12.16
C THR A 104 -25.49 8.06 -11.78
N GLU A 105 -25.11 8.49 -10.58
CA GLU A 105 -25.34 9.85 -10.10
C GLU A 105 -24.54 10.87 -10.92
N ALA A 106 -23.29 10.55 -11.27
CA ALA A 106 -22.46 11.43 -12.09
C ALA A 106 -23.11 11.70 -13.46
N VAL A 107 -23.69 10.67 -14.09
CA VAL A 107 -24.43 10.84 -15.36
C VAL A 107 -25.69 11.67 -15.15
N THR A 108 -26.44 11.43 -14.07
CA THR A 108 -27.67 12.18 -13.74
C THR A 108 -27.38 13.68 -13.59
N LEU A 109 -26.34 14.04 -12.84
CA LEU A 109 -25.89 15.43 -12.66
C LEU A 109 -25.46 16.06 -13.98
N ALA A 110 -24.67 15.34 -14.79
CA ALA A 110 -24.18 15.84 -16.07
C ALA A 110 -25.32 16.13 -17.06
N VAL A 111 -26.31 15.23 -17.17
CA VAL A 111 -27.51 15.43 -18.00
C VAL A 111 -28.35 16.60 -17.49
N GLY A 112 -28.38 16.83 -16.18
CA GLY A 112 -29.00 17.99 -15.55
C GLY A 112 -28.24 19.31 -15.74
N GLY A 113 -27.12 19.32 -16.47
CA GLY A 113 -26.31 20.52 -16.75
C GLY A 113 -25.36 20.90 -15.62
N VAL A 114 -25.21 20.06 -14.59
CA VAL A 114 -24.26 20.30 -13.49
C VAL A 114 -22.86 19.87 -13.96
N SER A 115 -21.86 20.72 -13.70
CA SER A 115 -20.46 20.47 -14.06
C SER A 115 -19.52 21.00 -12.97
N GLY A 116 -18.26 20.52 -12.97
CA GLY A 116 -17.25 20.95 -11.99
C GLY A 116 -17.42 20.36 -10.59
N VAL A 117 -18.16 19.26 -10.46
CA VAL A 117 -18.46 18.59 -9.19
C VAL A 117 -17.96 17.15 -9.19
N MET A 118 -17.72 16.60 -8.00
CA MET A 118 -17.35 15.19 -7.77
C MET A 118 -18.44 14.53 -6.93
N VAL A 119 -18.98 13.42 -7.40
CA VAL A 119 -19.92 12.60 -6.62
C VAL A 119 -19.15 11.93 -5.48
N THR A 120 -19.71 11.98 -4.27
CA THR A 120 -19.14 11.35 -3.08
C THR A 120 -20.17 10.47 -2.39
N ILE A 121 -19.69 9.54 -1.58
CA ILE A 121 -20.53 8.67 -0.76
C ILE A 121 -20.32 9.10 0.69
N ASN A 122 -21.42 9.42 1.38
CA ASN A 122 -21.36 9.66 2.81
C ASN A 122 -21.55 8.32 3.54
N PRO A 123 -20.54 7.85 4.30
CA PRO A 123 -20.73 6.70 5.17
C PRO A 123 -21.78 7.05 6.22
N ARG A 124 -22.67 6.10 6.49
CA ARG A 124 -23.62 6.19 7.62
C ARG A 124 -22.91 5.93 8.94
#